data_AF-A0A496NG72-F1
#
_entry.id   AF-A0A496NG72-F1
#
_cell.length_a   1.000
_cell.length_b   1.000
_cell.length_c   1.000
_cell.angle_alpha   90.00
_cell.angle_beta   90.00
_cell.angle_gamma   90.00
#
_symmetry.space_group_name_H-M   'P 1'
#
loop_
_entity.id
_entity.type
_entity.pdbx_description
1 polymer ?
#
loop_
_entity_poly.entity_id
_entity_poly.type
_entity_poly.pdbx_seq_one_letter_code
_entity_poly.pdbx_strand_id
1 'polypeptide(L)'
;MNEKLILQELLCDEEVPFRVHTTRVEKFVCESDLPTLFLTHYDALSDEIKNQHPLTTELLQKTLTKVTAKQACQILGVTEGTISPKTHIKIVGKIVLVLDDLPLALRLTFTNTAKENQIVSGGEIQSLVEQEANLCLFSGVVDVLYKNSKQPLVSVCDTKDDYPIPVSEKYLCLPNSHSTATTTLFNEFKARTPKLAYLNDAIASAVMAYYQNLNNHPS
;
A
#
# COMPACT_ATOMS: atom_id res chain seq x y z
N MET A 1 41.04 -7.31 1.63
CA MET A 1 39.64 -7.77 1.75
C MET A 1 38.79 -6.62 1.26
N ASN A 2 38.05 -6.78 0.16
CA ASN A 2 37.08 -5.75 -0.23
C ASN A 2 35.93 -5.83 0.77
N GLU A 3 35.66 -4.71 1.44
CA GLU A 3 34.51 -4.58 2.32
C GLU A 3 33.23 -4.84 1.52
N LYS A 4 32.34 -5.69 2.06
CA LYS A 4 31.06 -6.03 1.42
C LYS A 4 30.05 -4.94 1.76
N LEU A 5 29.26 -4.51 0.77
CA LEU A 5 28.14 -3.63 0.99
C LEU A 5 26.91 -4.45 1.37
N ILE A 6 26.13 -3.95 2.33
CA ILE A 6 24.86 -4.55 2.74
C ILE A 6 23.72 -3.69 2.20
N LEU A 7 22.85 -4.29 1.39
CA LEU A 7 21.74 -3.57 0.74
C LEU A 7 20.83 -2.85 1.74
N GLN A 8 20.50 -3.53 2.84
CA GLN A 8 19.65 -3.00 3.90
C GLN A 8 20.26 -1.79 4.59
N GLU A 9 21.58 -1.79 4.79
CA GLU A 9 22.30 -0.66 5.37
C GLU A 9 22.29 0.52 4.40
N LEU A 10 22.55 0.29 3.10
CA LEU A 10 22.49 1.35 2.08
C LEU A 10 21.09 2.00 2.02
N LEU A 11 20.02 1.20 2.09
CA LEU A 11 18.64 1.71 2.05
C LEU A 11 18.22 2.49 3.30
N CYS A 12 18.91 2.27 4.42
CA CYS A 12 18.64 2.92 5.69
C CYS A 12 19.71 3.95 6.08
N ASP A 13 20.64 4.23 5.17
CA ASP A 13 21.65 5.27 5.34
C ASP A 13 21.11 6.58 4.75
N GLU A 14 20.93 7.58 5.61
CA GLU A 14 20.42 8.89 5.23
C GLU A 14 21.37 9.68 4.31
N GLU A 15 22.64 9.32 4.30
CA GLU A 15 23.67 9.96 3.49
C GLU A 15 23.80 9.29 2.11
N VAL A 16 23.12 8.16 1.89
CA VAL A 16 23.08 7.48 0.58
C VAL A 16 21.93 8.05 -0.26
N PRO A 17 22.22 8.76 -1.37
CA PRO A 17 21.23 9.56 -2.08
C PRO A 17 20.44 8.74 -3.11
N PHE A 18 19.61 7.79 -2.67
CA PHE A 18 18.70 7.10 -3.58
C PHE A 18 17.70 8.08 -4.21
N ARG A 19 17.67 8.17 -5.54
CA ARG A 19 16.65 8.95 -6.26
C ARG A 19 15.54 8.07 -6.80
N VAL A 20 14.33 8.62 -6.89
CA VAL A 20 13.25 8.00 -7.64
C VAL A 20 13.55 8.14 -9.13
N HIS A 21 13.68 7.01 -9.82
CA HIS A 21 13.77 7.00 -11.28
C HIS A 21 12.38 7.03 -11.92
N THR A 22 11.47 6.19 -11.44
CA THR A 22 10.11 6.06 -11.97
C THR A 22 9.16 5.59 -10.89
N THR A 23 7.93 6.12 -10.90
CA THR A 23 6.80 5.59 -10.12
C THR A 23 5.63 5.34 -11.05
N ARG A 24 4.99 4.18 -10.94
CA ARG A 24 3.87 3.79 -11.80
C ARG A 24 2.80 3.05 -11.02
N VAL A 25 1.54 3.43 -11.24
CA VAL A 25 0.36 2.67 -10.76
C VAL A 25 0.09 1.51 -11.71
N GLU A 26 -0.08 0.30 -11.16
CA GLU A 26 -0.38 -0.93 -11.90
C GLU A 26 -1.82 -1.39 -11.69
N LYS A 27 -2.38 -1.16 -10.50
CA LYS A 27 -3.79 -1.44 -10.19
C LYS A 27 -4.37 -0.29 -9.37
N PHE A 28 -5.53 0.18 -9.79
CA PHE A 28 -6.30 1.20 -9.10
C PHE A 28 -7.77 0.81 -9.10
N VAL A 29 -8.37 0.72 -7.92
CA VAL A 29 -9.82 0.53 -7.73
C VAL A 29 -10.29 1.65 -6.81
N CYS A 30 -11.39 2.30 -7.18
CA CYS A 30 -12.03 3.33 -6.38
C CYS A 30 -13.54 3.28 -6.65
N GLU A 31 -14.24 2.43 -5.90
CA GLU A 31 -15.66 2.15 -6.09
C GLU A 31 -16.44 2.48 -4.82
N SER A 32 -17.63 3.06 -4.95
CA SER A 32 -18.47 3.42 -3.80
C SER A 32 -19.70 2.53 -3.71
N ASP A 33 -20.16 2.29 -2.48
CA ASP A 33 -21.37 1.52 -2.15
C ASP A 33 -21.34 0.05 -2.63
N LEU A 34 -20.17 -0.57 -2.67
CA LEU A 34 -20.08 -2.01 -2.94
C LEU A 34 -20.73 -2.83 -1.80
N PRO A 35 -21.40 -3.95 -2.11
CA PRO A 35 -21.99 -4.81 -1.10
C PRO A 35 -20.96 -5.33 -0.07
N THR A 36 -21.17 -4.99 1.20
CA THR A 36 -20.36 -5.46 2.34
C THR A 36 -21.25 -6.19 3.35
N LEU A 37 -20.65 -6.92 4.30
CA LEU A 37 -21.42 -7.66 5.30
C LEU A 37 -22.35 -6.71 6.06
N PHE A 38 -23.61 -7.08 6.24
CA PHE A 38 -24.57 -6.29 7.00
C PHE A 38 -24.04 -5.91 8.39
N LEU A 39 -23.32 -6.82 9.05
CA LEU A 39 -22.66 -6.54 10.34
C LEU A 39 -21.70 -5.35 10.28
N THR A 40 -20.95 -5.19 9.17
CA THR A 40 -20.01 -4.07 8.99
C THR A 40 -20.72 -2.71 8.85
N HIS A 41 -21.97 -2.70 8.37
CA HIS A 41 -22.80 -1.51 8.37
C HIS A 41 -23.36 -1.23 9.77
N TYR A 42 -23.83 -2.27 10.45
CA TYR A 42 -24.37 -2.17 11.81
C TYR A 42 -23.31 -1.67 12.81
N ASP A 43 -22.10 -2.21 12.76
CA ASP A 43 -21.01 -1.84 13.67
C ASP A 43 -20.59 -0.37 13.52
N ALA A 44 -20.81 0.22 12.35
CA ALA A 44 -20.50 1.62 12.07
C ALA A 44 -21.56 2.61 12.60
N LEU A 45 -22.71 2.13 13.08
CA LEU A 45 -23.74 2.98 13.67
C LEU A 45 -23.33 3.49 15.05
N SER A 46 -23.88 4.64 15.43
CA SER A 46 -23.74 5.16 16.79
C SER A 46 -24.43 4.24 17.80
N ASP A 47 -23.96 4.27 19.05
CA ASP A 47 -24.56 3.48 20.12
C ASP A 47 -26.03 3.84 20.36
N GLU A 48 -26.41 5.10 20.12
CA GLU A 48 -27.81 5.54 20.18
C GLU A 48 -28.69 4.79 19.17
N ILE A 49 -28.26 4.70 17.90
CA ILE A 49 -29.01 3.98 16.87
C ILE A 49 -29.00 2.48 17.16
N LYS A 50 -27.88 1.91 17.62
CA LYS A 50 -27.79 0.49 18.01
C LYS A 50 -28.72 0.16 19.18
N ASN A 51 -28.90 1.08 20.12
CA ASN A 51 -29.82 0.91 21.25
C ASN A 51 -31.29 0.96 20.81
N GLN A 52 -31.62 1.79 19.81
CA GLN A 52 -32.96 1.86 19.22
C GLN A 52 -33.27 0.68 18.28
N HIS A 53 -32.24 0.13 17.63
CA HIS A 53 -32.34 -0.96 16.67
C HIS A 53 -31.42 -2.13 17.05
N PRO A 54 -31.62 -2.82 18.19
CA PRO A 54 -30.73 -3.88 18.63
C PRO A 54 -30.74 -5.07 17.66
N LEU A 55 -29.62 -5.82 17.60
CA LEU A 55 -29.52 -7.05 16.81
C LEU A 55 -30.48 -8.13 17.33
N THR A 56 -31.70 -8.13 16.80
CA THR A 56 -32.69 -9.19 17.02
C THR A 56 -32.24 -10.51 16.39
N THR A 57 -32.87 -11.62 16.77
CA THR A 57 -32.61 -12.93 16.16
C THR A 57 -32.73 -12.91 14.63
N GLU A 58 -33.69 -12.15 14.09
CA GLU A 58 -33.86 -12.01 12.63
C GLU A 58 -32.71 -11.24 11.98
N LEU A 59 -32.24 -10.15 12.61
CA LEU A 59 -31.11 -9.37 12.11
C LEU A 59 -29.79 -10.14 12.22
N LEU A 60 -29.63 -10.95 13.27
CA LEU A 60 -28.48 -11.83 13.46
C LEU A 60 -28.32 -12.81 12.29
N GLN A 61 -29.42 -13.35 11.75
CA GLN A 61 -29.38 -14.23 10.57
C GLN A 61 -28.88 -13.54 9.30
N LYS A 62 -28.96 -12.20 9.23
CA LYS A 62 -28.54 -11.39 8.08
C LYS A 62 -27.11 -10.86 8.21
N THR A 63 -26.43 -11.06 9.34
CA THR A 63 -25.09 -10.50 9.62
C THR A 63 -24.04 -10.82 8.55
N LEU A 64 -24.08 -12.02 7.97
CA LEU A 64 -23.16 -12.46 6.92
C LEU A 64 -23.64 -12.15 5.50
N THR A 65 -24.83 -11.57 5.34
CA THR A 65 -25.36 -11.18 4.02
C THR A 65 -24.63 -9.92 3.53
N LYS A 66 -24.17 -9.94 2.27
CA LYS A 66 -23.59 -8.75 1.64
C LYS A 66 -24.70 -7.83 1.13
N VAL A 67 -24.69 -6.57 1.56
CA VAL A 67 -25.69 -5.55 1.23
C VAL A 67 -25.05 -4.19 1.05
N THR A 68 -25.69 -3.31 0.28
CA THR A 68 -25.31 -1.89 0.16
C THR A 68 -25.75 -1.08 1.39
N ALA A 69 -25.26 0.15 1.55
CA ALA A 69 -25.67 1.02 2.65
C ALA A 69 -27.19 1.29 2.63
N LYS A 70 -27.76 1.48 1.43
CA LYS A 70 -29.21 1.63 1.23
C LYS A 70 -29.98 0.40 1.67
N GLN A 71 -29.55 -0.79 1.28
CA GLN A 71 -30.18 -2.05 1.68
C GLN A 71 -30.06 -2.29 3.20
N ALA A 72 -28.93 -1.93 3.80
CA ALA A 72 -28.77 -2.02 5.25
C ALA A 72 -29.74 -1.08 6.00
N CYS A 73 -29.96 0.14 5.50
CA CYS A 73 -30.97 1.05 6.07
C CYS A 73 -32.38 0.44 6.02
N GLN A 74 -32.73 -0.18 4.89
CA GLN A 74 -34.01 -0.87 4.71
C GLN A 74 -34.18 -2.04 5.67
N ILE A 75 -33.14 -2.86 5.85
CA ILE A 75 -33.16 -4.00 6.78
C ILE A 75 -33.33 -3.54 8.23
N LEU A 76 -32.71 -2.42 8.61
CA LEU A 76 -32.81 -1.86 9.96
C LEU A 76 -34.08 -1.03 10.21
N GLY A 77 -34.81 -0.66 9.15
CA GLY A 77 -35.96 0.24 9.24
C GLY A 77 -35.58 1.67 9.63
N VAL A 78 -34.35 2.11 9.30
CA VAL A 78 -33.88 3.49 9.54
C VAL A 78 -34.01 4.32 8.26
N THR A 79 -33.99 5.65 8.42
CA THR A 79 -34.05 6.59 7.29
C THR A 79 -32.89 6.36 6.32
N GLU A 80 -33.18 6.43 5.01
CA GLU A 80 -32.14 6.35 3.98
C GLU A 80 -31.09 7.45 4.19
N GLY A 81 -29.81 7.09 4.08
CA GLY A 81 -28.68 7.99 4.36
C GLY A 81 -28.16 7.95 5.79
N THR A 82 -28.86 7.27 6.72
CA THR A 82 -28.36 7.04 8.09
C THR A 82 -27.03 6.28 8.07
N ILE A 83 -26.93 5.26 7.19
CA ILE A 83 -25.67 4.57 6.90
C ILE A 83 -25.09 5.21 5.65
N SER A 84 -23.90 5.80 5.79
CA SER A 84 -23.17 6.37 4.65
C SER A 84 -22.57 5.25 3.78
N PRO A 85 -22.66 5.36 2.44
CA PRO A 85 -21.91 4.50 1.54
C PRO A 85 -20.42 4.52 1.86
N LYS A 86 -19.78 3.35 1.77
CA LYS A 86 -18.34 3.22 1.97
C LYS A 86 -17.64 3.20 0.62
N THR A 87 -16.44 3.77 0.57
CA THR A 87 -15.59 3.76 -0.62
C THR A 87 -14.52 2.67 -0.46
N HIS A 88 -14.33 1.90 -1.51
CA HIS A 88 -13.40 0.80 -1.61
C HIS A 88 -12.22 1.24 -2.47
N ILE A 89 -11.04 1.36 -1.87
CA ILE A 89 -9.84 1.84 -2.53
C ILE A 89 -8.77 0.75 -2.53
N LYS A 90 -8.24 0.43 -3.71
CA LYS A 90 -7.05 -0.41 -3.86
C LYS A 90 -6.05 0.30 -4.76
N ILE A 91 -4.84 0.45 -4.24
CA ILE A 91 -3.69 1.01 -4.95
C ILE A 91 -2.60 -0.06 -4.93
N VAL A 92 -2.08 -0.38 -6.11
CA VAL A 92 -0.84 -1.17 -6.28
C VAL A 92 -0.02 -0.52 -7.37
N GLY A 93 1.27 -0.40 -7.15
CA GLY A 93 2.18 0.10 -8.18
C GLY A 93 3.62 -0.30 -7.91
N LYS A 94 4.51 0.19 -8.76
CA LYS A 94 5.95 0.00 -8.65
C LYS A 94 6.68 1.31 -8.60
N ILE A 95 7.73 1.36 -7.80
CA ILE A 95 8.71 2.43 -7.77
C ILE A 95 10.08 1.85 -8.11
N VAL A 96 10.87 2.60 -8.86
CA VAL A 96 12.26 2.28 -9.15
C VAL A 96 13.14 3.32 -8.46
N LEU A 97 13.97 2.86 -7.55
CA LEU A 97 15.00 3.65 -6.88
C LEU A 97 16.34 3.35 -7.52
N VAL A 98 17.17 4.38 -7.67
CA VAL A 98 18.51 4.22 -8.23
C VAL A 98 19.52 4.99 -7.39
N LEU A 99 20.69 4.40 -7.25
CA LEU A 99 21.88 5.03 -6.70
C LEU A 99 22.87 5.15 -7.87
N ASP A 100 23.24 6.38 -8.23
CA ASP A 100 24.07 6.59 -9.43
C ASP A 100 25.56 6.34 -9.14
N ASP A 101 26.04 6.74 -7.95
CA ASP A 101 27.45 6.60 -7.54
C ASP A 101 27.88 5.13 -7.36
N LEU A 102 26.91 4.28 -7.05
CA LEU A 102 27.04 2.82 -7.02
C LEU A 102 25.97 2.29 -7.96
N PRO A 103 26.29 1.82 -9.20
CA PRO A 103 25.31 1.50 -10.23
C PRO A 103 24.39 0.35 -9.79
N LEU A 104 23.35 0.74 -9.05
CA LEU A 104 22.44 -0.07 -8.26
C LEU A 104 21.04 0.50 -8.48
N ALA A 105 20.11 -0.35 -8.85
CA ALA A 105 18.69 -0.02 -8.91
C ALA A 105 17.87 -1.04 -8.15
N LEU A 106 16.83 -0.57 -7.46
CA LEU A 106 15.82 -1.39 -6.83
C LEU A 106 14.48 -1.13 -7.49
N ARG A 107 13.74 -2.18 -7.77
CA ARG A 107 12.32 -2.10 -8.11
C ARG A 107 11.51 -2.68 -6.97
N LEU A 108 10.68 -1.83 -6.38
CA LEU A 108 9.85 -2.13 -5.22
C LEU A 108 8.37 -2.04 -5.63
N THR A 109 7.54 -2.91 -5.04
CA THR A 109 6.08 -2.83 -5.18
C THR A 109 5.51 -2.09 -3.98
N PHE A 110 4.61 -1.14 -4.21
CA PHE A 110 3.88 -0.44 -3.14
C PHE A 110 2.38 -0.79 -3.19
N THR A 111 1.72 -0.80 -2.03
CA THR A 111 0.27 -0.94 -1.93
C THR A 111 -0.27 -0.23 -0.68
N ASN A 112 -1.52 0.24 -0.74
CA ASN A 112 -2.20 0.85 0.41
C ASN A 112 -2.69 -0.20 1.43
N THR A 113 -2.98 -1.42 0.99
CA THR A 113 -3.50 -2.48 1.87
C THR A 113 -3.10 -3.86 1.37
N ALA A 114 -2.93 -4.83 2.27
CA ALA A 114 -2.75 -6.24 1.88
C ALA A 114 -4.08 -6.91 1.44
N LYS A 115 -5.22 -6.29 1.76
CA LYS A 115 -6.55 -6.78 1.41
C LYS A 115 -6.85 -6.54 -0.08
N GLU A 116 -7.96 -7.10 -0.55
CA GLU A 116 -8.48 -6.84 -1.89
C GLU A 116 -8.77 -5.35 -2.10
N ASN A 117 -9.41 -4.71 -1.11
CA ASN A 117 -9.69 -3.28 -1.05
C ASN A 117 -9.61 -2.77 0.40
N GLN A 118 -9.21 -1.52 0.57
CA GLN A 118 -9.34 -0.78 1.82
C GLN A 118 -10.70 -0.09 1.83
N ILE A 119 -11.44 -0.24 2.92
CA ILE A 119 -12.76 0.36 3.07
C ILE A 119 -12.59 1.65 3.87
N VAL A 120 -12.94 2.78 3.26
CA VAL A 120 -12.84 4.11 3.85
C VAL A 120 -14.18 4.83 3.77
N SER A 121 -14.40 5.78 4.66
CA SER A 121 -15.66 6.53 4.77
C SER A 121 -15.41 7.92 5.32
N GLY A 122 -16.30 8.87 5.00
CA GLY A 122 -16.30 10.20 5.63
C GLY A 122 -15.35 11.20 4.97
N GLY A 123 -15.58 11.53 3.69
CA GLY A 123 -14.83 12.57 2.99
C GLY A 123 -15.13 12.58 1.49
N GLU A 124 -14.56 13.55 0.77
CA GLU A 124 -14.56 13.57 -0.69
C GLU A 124 -13.66 12.46 -1.23
N ILE A 125 -14.09 11.79 -2.32
CA ILE A 125 -13.36 10.66 -2.91
C ILE A 125 -11.90 11.01 -3.22
N GLN A 126 -11.66 12.20 -3.76
CA GLN A 126 -10.31 12.67 -4.06
C GLN A 126 -9.41 12.70 -2.81
N SER A 127 -9.93 13.26 -1.70
CA SER A 127 -9.21 13.32 -0.42
C SER A 127 -8.96 11.93 0.17
N LEU A 128 -9.92 11.01 0.02
CA LEU A 128 -9.76 9.61 0.45
C LEU A 128 -8.68 8.88 -0.36
N VAL A 129 -8.62 9.10 -1.67
CA VAL A 129 -7.57 8.54 -2.54
C VAL A 129 -6.20 9.09 -2.15
N GLU A 130 -6.09 10.40 -1.90
CA GLU A 130 -4.85 11.03 -1.47
C GLU A 130 -4.37 10.49 -0.12
N GLN A 131 -5.26 10.34 0.85
CA GLN A 131 -4.95 9.73 2.15
C GLN A 131 -4.41 8.30 1.98
N GLU A 132 -5.09 7.47 1.21
CA GLU A 132 -4.68 6.08 0.95
C GLU A 132 -3.36 5.98 0.18
N ALA A 133 -3.08 6.93 -0.71
CA ALA A 133 -1.81 6.99 -1.43
C ALA A 133 -0.63 7.30 -0.47
N ASN A 134 -0.84 8.18 0.51
CA ASN A 134 0.14 8.51 1.54
C ASN A 134 0.40 7.38 2.54
N LEU A 135 -0.54 6.44 2.69
CA LEU A 135 -0.42 5.27 3.56
C LEU A 135 0.21 4.05 2.86
N CYS A 136 0.62 4.19 1.61
CA CYS A 136 1.23 3.10 0.87
C CYS A 136 2.53 2.60 1.51
N LEU A 137 2.63 1.27 1.60
CA LEU A 137 3.79 0.54 2.11
C LEU A 137 4.42 -0.29 1.01
N PHE A 138 5.73 -0.52 1.10
CA PHE A 138 6.42 -1.47 0.24
C PHE A 138 6.12 -2.90 0.69
N SER A 139 5.89 -3.80 -0.26
CA SER A 139 5.59 -5.20 0.05
C SER A 139 5.93 -6.10 -1.12
N GLY A 140 6.08 -7.40 -0.86
CA GLY A 140 6.29 -8.41 -1.88
C GLY A 140 7.72 -8.41 -2.41
N VAL A 141 7.86 -8.69 -3.70
CA VAL A 141 9.16 -8.91 -4.35
C VAL A 141 9.97 -7.63 -4.45
N VAL A 142 11.26 -7.74 -4.12
CA VAL A 142 12.28 -6.74 -4.40
C VAL A 142 13.16 -7.24 -5.53
N ASP A 143 13.18 -6.52 -6.65
CA ASP A 143 14.14 -6.79 -7.71
C ASP A 143 15.33 -5.83 -7.62
N VAL A 144 16.54 -6.36 -7.78
CA VAL A 144 17.79 -5.61 -7.69
C VAL A 144 18.56 -5.73 -8.99
N LEU A 145 19.02 -4.61 -9.53
CA LEU A 145 19.97 -4.54 -10.63
C LEU A 145 21.27 -3.97 -10.07
N TYR A 146 22.34 -4.75 -10.10
CA TYR A 146 23.64 -4.34 -9.57
C TYR A 146 24.72 -4.54 -10.62
N LYS A 147 25.43 -3.47 -10.98
CA LYS A 147 26.45 -3.52 -12.06
C LYS A 147 27.89 -3.31 -11.59
N ASN A 148 28.12 -3.01 -10.31
CA ASN A 148 29.47 -2.72 -9.83
C ASN A 148 30.24 -4.01 -9.51
N SER A 149 31.28 -4.29 -10.29
CA SER A 149 32.17 -5.43 -10.10
C SER A 149 33.30 -5.21 -9.08
N LYS A 150 33.47 -3.99 -8.58
CA LYS A 150 34.55 -3.64 -7.65
C LYS A 150 34.21 -3.96 -6.19
N GLN A 151 32.93 -3.86 -5.82
CA GLN A 151 32.46 -4.07 -4.45
C GLN A 151 31.41 -5.19 -4.43
N PRO A 152 31.54 -6.20 -3.56
CA PRO A 152 30.48 -7.18 -3.35
C PRO A 152 29.26 -6.53 -2.71
N LEU A 153 28.06 -6.89 -3.16
CA LEU A 153 26.80 -6.51 -2.54
C LEU A 153 26.12 -7.76 -2.00
N VAL A 154 25.65 -7.70 -0.76
CA VAL A 154 24.85 -8.77 -0.14
C VAL A 154 23.54 -8.22 0.38
N SER A 155 22.53 -9.07 0.43
CA SER A 155 21.30 -8.85 1.17
C SER A 155 21.36 -9.68 2.45
N VAL A 156 20.96 -9.11 3.58
CA VAL A 156 20.89 -9.80 4.87
C VAL A 156 19.44 -9.97 5.31
N CYS A 157 19.19 -11.01 6.10
CA CYS A 157 17.91 -11.22 6.77
C CYS A 157 18.12 -11.89 8.14
N ASP A 158 17.07 -11.97 8.94
CA ASP A 158 17.14 -12.45 10.34
C ASP A 158 17.62 -13.90 10.48
N THR A 159 17.60 -14.70 9.41
CA THR A 159 18.01 -16.11 9.42
C THR A 159 19.53 -16.32 9.34
N LYS A 160 20.35 -15.25 9.35
CA LYS A 160 21.82 -15.27 9.22
C LYS A 160 22.37 -15.82 7.90
N ASP A 161 21.51 -16.03 6.92
CA ASP A 161 21.92 -16.38 5.56
C ASP A 161 22.15 -15.09 4.78
N ASP A 162 23.41 -14.70 4.58
CA ASP A 162 23.75 -13.64 3.63
C ASP A 162 23.43 -14.13 2.22
N TYR A 163 22.70 -13.34 1.45
CA TYR A 163 22.45 -13.60 0.04
C TYR A 163 23.34 -12.71 -0.84
N PRO A 164 24.35 -13.26 -1.53
CA PRO A 164 25.16 -12.49 -2.46
C PRO A 164 24.31 -12.04 -3.65
N ILE A 165 24.35 -10.75 -3.94
CA ILE A 165 23.71 -10.16 -5.11
C ILE A 165 24.77 -10.09 -6.22
N PRO A 166 24.72 -10.97 -7.24
CA PRO A 166 25.74 -10.98 -8.27
C PRO A 166 25.60 -9.77 -9.19
N VAL A 167 26.71 -9.39 -9.80
CA VAL A 167 26.72 -8.40 -10.87
C VAL A 167 25.88 -8.92 -12.04
N SER A 168 24.96 -8.10 -12.52
CA SER A 168 24.00 -8.50 -13.55
C SER A 168 23.58 -7.32 -14.42
N GLU A 169 23.36 -7.58 -15.71
CA GLU A 169 22.75 -6.64 -16.65
C GLU A 169 21.22 -6.62 -16.57
N LYS A 170 20.62 -7.52 -15.78
CA LYS A 170 19.18 -7.65 -15.59
C LYS A 170 18.83 -7.60 -14.12
N TYR A 171 17.59 -7.18 -13.85
CA TYR A 171 17.00 -7.28 -12.52
C TYR A 171 16.96 -8.73 -12.05
N LEU A 172 17.41 -8.95 -10.82
CA LEU A 172 17.36 -10.21 -10.10
C LEU A 172 16.38 -10.09 -8.94
N CYS A 173 15.48 -11.05 -8.84
CA CYS A 173 14.53 -11.14 -7.74
C CYS A 173 15.24 -11.63 -6.48
N LEU A 174 15.15 -10.88 -5.38
CA LEU A 174 15.66 -11.35 -4.09
C LEU A 174 14.80 -12.51 -3.57
N PRO A 175 15.40 -13.49 -2.87
CA PRO A 175 14.64 -14.53 -2.19
C PRO A 175 13.59 -13.94 -1.23
N ASN A 176 12.51 -14.69 -0.98
CA ASN A 176 11.36 -14.18 -0.22
C ASN A 176 11.71 -13.65 1.19
N SER A 177 12.62 -14.31 1.91
CA SER A 177 13.10 -13.86 3.23
C SER A 177 13.81 -12.51 3.13
N HIS A 178 14.66 -12.34 2.12
CA HIS A 178 15.40 -11.11 1.85
C HIS A 178 14.50 -9.98 1.35
N SER A 179 13.54 -10.27 0.47
CA SER A 179 12.53 -9.31 0.01
C SER A 179 11.68 -8.80 1.18
N THR A 180 11.23 -9.70 2.06
CA THR A 180 10.48 -9.35 3.27
C THR A 180 11.33 -8.52 4.23
N ALA A 181 12.55 -8.96 4.54
CA ALA A 181 13.46 -8.21 5.43
C ALA A 181 13.73 -6.79 4.90
N THR A 182 13.98 -6.66 3.59
CA THR A 182 14.21 -5.37 2.93
C THR A 182 12.99 -4.45 3.01
N THR A 183 11.80 -4.96 2.67
CA THR A 183 10.58 -4.13 2.66
C THR A 183 10.13 -3.76 4.06
N THR A 184 10.22 -4.67 5.05
CA THR A 184 9.93 -4.37 6.45
C THR A 184 10.85 -3.28 6.99
N LEU A 185 12.16 -3.47 6.89
CA LEU A 185 13.14 -2.49 7.37
C LEU A 185 12.95 -1.14 6.70
N PHE A 186 12.77 -1.12 5.37
CA PHE A 186 12.63 0.12 4.64
C PHE A 186 11.32 0.86 4.96
N ASN A 187 10.22 0.15 5.22
CA ASN A 187 8.98 0.76 5.70
C ASN A 187 9.15 1.35 7.11
N GLU A 188 9.81 0.64 8.03
CA GLU A 188 10.08 1.15 9.37
C GLU A 188 10.93 2.42 9.34
N PHE A 189 11.95 2.42 8.48
CA PHE A 189 12.83 3.58 8.31
C PHE A 189 12.08 4.74 7.62
N LYS A 190 11.34 4.49 6.53
CA LYS A 190 10.47 5.48 5.87
C LYS A 190 9.48 6.14 6.83
N ALA A 191 8.93 5.39 7.80
CA ALA A 191 7.97 5.91 8.76
C ALA A 191 8.60 6.82 9.84
N ARG A 192 9.91 6.69 10.10
CA ARG A 192 10.61 7.41 11.18
C ARG A 192 11.50 8.54 10.68
N THR A 193 11.86 8.53 9.40
CA THR A 193 12.87 9.42 8.83
C THR A 193 12.25 10.44 7.86
N PRO A 194 12.20 11.74 8.22
CA PRO A 194 11.64 12.78 7.35
C PRO A 194 12.33 12.89 5.98
N LYS A 195 13.63 12.55 5.89
CA LYS A 195 14.39 12.56 4.63
C LYS A 195 13.86 11.57 3.58
N LEU A 196 13.06 10.57 3.98
CA LEU A 196 12.42 9.63 3.05
C LEU A 196 10.99 10.04 2.67
N ALA A 197 10.50 11.21 3.11
CA ALA A 197 9.17 11.71 2.76
C ALA A 197 8.96 11.81 1.24
N TYR A 198 10.02 12.10 0.47
CA TYR A 198 9.96 12.17 -1.00
C TYR A 198 9.45 10.88 -1.66
N LEU A 199 9.60 9.71 -1.00
CA LEU A 199 9.07 8.45 -1.50
C LEU A 199 7.54 8.42 -1.43
N ASN A 200 6.97 8.91 -0.33
CA ASN A 200 5.52 9.06 -0.19
C ASN A 200 5.01 10.10 -1.19
N ASP A 201 5.71 11.23 -1.33
CA ASP A 201 5.34 12.29 -2.28
C ASP A 201 5.33 11.77 -3.71
N ALA A 202 6.34 10.96 -4.09
CA ALA A 202 6.42 10.35 -5.42
C ALA A 202 5.29 9.34 -5.68
N ILE A 203 4.91 8.55 -4.67
CA ILE A 203 3.78 7.61 -4.76
C ILE A 203 2.46 8.38 -4.84
N ALA A 204 2.22 9.32 -3.92
CA ALA A 204 1.02 10.14 -3.89
C ALA A 204 0.83 10.92 -5.20
N SER A 205 1.88 11.56 -5.69
CA SER A 205 1.85 12.29 -6.97
C SER A 205 1.48 11.36 -8.14
N ALA A 206 2.07 10.17 -8.23
CA ALA A 206 1.77 9.22 -9.29
C ALA A 206 0.33 8.69 -9.21
N VAL A 207 -0.17 8.43 -7.99
CA VAL A 207 -1.55 7.97 -7.77
C VAL A 207 -2.56 9.07 -8.10
N MET A 208 -2.33 10.30 -7.66
CA MET A 208 -3.24 11.42 -7.91
C MET A 208 -3.27 11.80 -9.39
N ALA A 209 -2.13 11.78 -10.08
CA ALA A 209 -2.09 11.95 -11.53
C ALA A 209 -2.88 10.84 -12.25
N TYR A 210 -2.75 9.59 -11.81
CA TYR A 210 -3.52 8.47 -12.36
C TYR A 210 -5.03 8.65 -12.13
N TYR A 211 -5.45 9.00 -10.91
CA TYR A 211 -6.85 9.26 -10.57
C TYR A 211 -7.45 10.40 -11.38
N GLN A 212 -6.73 11.52 -11.54
CA GLN A 212 -7.19 12.66 -12.35
C GLN A 212 -7.36 12.27 -13.82
N ASN A 213 -6.44 11.48 -14.39
CA ASN A 213 -6.53 11.01 -15.76
C ASN A 213 -7.76 10.12 -16.00
N LEU A 214 -8.14 9.27 -15.03
CA LEU A 214 -9.35 8.47 -15.11
C LEU A 214 -10.63 9.33 -15.13
N ASN A 215 -10.67 10.41 -14.34
CA ASN A 215 -11.85 11.26 -14.24
C ASN A 215 -11.97 12.29 -15.39
N ASN A 216 -10.85 12.68 -16.00
CA ASN A 216 -10.85 13.59 -17.15
C ASN A 216 -11.17 12.89 -18.48
N HIS A 217 -11.10 11.55 -18.52
CA HIS A 217 -11.49 10.73 -19.66
C HIS A 217 -12.44 9.61 -19.21
N PRO A 218 -13.69 9.95 -18.83
CA PRO A 218 -14.69 8.93 -18.56
C PRO A 218 -14.95 8.15 -19.85
N SER A 219 -14.65 6.85 -19.80
CA SER A 219 -14.92 5.88 -20.88
C SER A 219 -16.39 5.87 -21.30
#